data_AF-A0A4Y2WXP2-F1
#
_entry.id   AF-A0A4Y2WXP2-F1
#
_cell.length_a   1.000
_cell.length_b   1.000
_cell.length_c   1.000
_cell.angle_alpha   90.00
_cell.angle_beta   90.00
_cell.angle_gamma   90.00
#
_symmetry.space_group_name_H-M   'P 1'
#
loop_
_entity.id
_entity.type
_entity.pdbx_description
1 polymer ?
#
loop_
_entity_poly.entity_id
_entity_poly.type
_entity_poly.pdbx_seq_one_letter_code
_entity_poly.pdbx_strand_id
1 'polypeptide(L)'
;MRVKTMPDNPDPKIIVSVYATHDWNLAAVLSAMRLSNGLRPPPCATITFEMYKQDEEYTVRTLFFNSTNPEIGTDQEPHPLVLDGCTEYCPLSNFVQFFESIIPGYKNFNVLCGKKFKGSEDAENDDPNADAILIHKYADMKALTTTLPR
;
A
#
# COMPACT_ATOMS: atom_id res chain seq x y z
N MET A 1 -7.29 -15.52 -17.78
CA MET A 1 -6.51 -14.27 -17.68
C MET A 1 -5.16 -14.63 -17.05
N ARG A 2 -4.02 -14.45 -17.75
CA ARG A 2 -2.69 -14.71 -17.15
C ARG A 2 -2.29 -13.45 -16.38
N VAL A 3 -2.29 -13.54 -15.05
CA VAL A 3 -1.73 -12.49 -14.18
C VAL A 3 -0.21 -12.51 -14.38
N LYS A 4 0.32 -11.51 -15.07
CA LYS A 4 1.76 -11.26 -15.07
C LYS A 4 2.06 -10.50 -13.78
N THR A 5 2.98 -11.00 -12.98
CA THR A 5 3.60 -10.19 -11.93
C THR A 5 4.26 -8.98 -12.59
N MET A 6 4.29 -7.83 -11.91
CA MET A 6 5.09 -6.70 -12.37
C MET A 6 6.52 -7.21 -12.58
N PRO A 7 7.12 -7.03 -13.77
CA PRO A 7 8.50 -7.42 -13.99
C PRO A 7 9.40 -6.59 -13.08
N ASP A 8 10.46 -7.18 -12.55
CA ASP A 8 11.43 -6.48 -11.69
C ASP A 8 12.05 -5.25 -12.38
N ASN A 9 11.98 -5.21 -13.71
CA ASN A 9 12.28 -4.03 -14.53
C ASN A 9 11.05 -3.68 -15.40
N PRO A 10 10.17 -2.77 -14.94
CA PRO A 10 9.05 -2.30 -15.74
C PRO A 10 9.55 -1.61 -17.02
N ASP A 11 8.84 -1.82 -18.13
CA ASP A 11 9.12 -1.09 -19.36
C ASP A 11 8.96 0.41 -19.08
N PRO A 12 9.99 1.24 -19.31
CA PRO A 12 9.93 2.68 -19.03
C PRO A 12 8.84 3.41 -19.82
N LYS A 13 8.21 2.76 -20.81
CA LYS A 13 7.05 3.27 -21.55
C LYS A 13 5.70 3.02 -20.86
N ILE A 14 5.67 2.31 -19.74
CA ILE A 14 4.42 2.08 -19.00
C ILE A 14 4.01 3.38 -18.31
N ILE A 15 2.92 3.98 -18.82
CA ILE A 15 2.34 5.21 -18.26
C ILE A 15 1.25 4.87 -17.24
N VAL A 16 0.52 3.76 -17.45
CA VAL A 16 -0.59 3.33 -16.60
C VAL A 16 -0.49 1.83 -16.33
N SER A 17 -0.62 1.45 -15.06
CA SER A 17 -0.75 0.05 -14.62
C SER A 17 -2.09 -0.14 -13.94
N VAL A 18 -2.83 -1.17 -14.34
CA VAL A 18 -4.18 -1.45 -13.81
C VAL A 18 -4.20 -2.83 -13.14
N TYR A 19 -4.70 -2.86 -11.91
CA TYR A 19 -4.84 -4.09 -11.12
C TYR A 19 -6.31 -4.39 -10.87
N ALA A 20 -6.85 -5.37 -11.59
CA ALA A 20 -8.19 -5.88 -11.31
C ALA A 20 -8.13 -6.80 -10.08
N THR A 21 -8.91 -6.49 -9.06
CA THR A 21 -8.87 -7.17 -7.76
C THR A 21 -10.25 -7.20 -7.11
N HIS A 22 -10.32 -7.60 -5.85
CA HIS A 22 -11.56 -7.70 -5.09
C HIS A 22 -11.66 -6.60 -4.02
N ASP A 23 -12.87 -6.41 -3.49
CA ASP A 23 -13.21 -5.45 -2.43
C ASP A 23 -12.29 -5.55 -1.19
N TRP A 24 -11.96 -6.76 -0.74
CA TRP A 24 -11.06 -6.98 0.39
C TRP A 24 -9.64 -6.48 0.14
N ASN A 25 -9.16 -6.49 -1.11
CA ASN A 25 -7.85 -5.94 -1.45
C ASN A 25 -7.85 -4.42 -1.35
N LEU A 26 -8.91 -3.75 -1.83
CA LEU A 26 -9.07 -2.30 -1.65
C LEU A 26 -9.17 -1.95 -0.17
N ALA A 27 -9.97 -2.69 0.60
CA ALA A 27 -10.10 -2.50 2.04
C ALA A 27 -8.74 -2.65 2.76
N ALA A 28 -7.94 -3.65 2.38
CA ALA A 28 -6.60 -3.84 2.93
C ALA A 28 -5.66 -2.68 2.61
N VAL A 29 -5.68 -2.16 1.38
CA VAL A 29 -4.85 -1.00 0.98
C VAL A 29 -5.29 0.27 1.73
N LEU A 30 -6.60 0.53 1.82
CA LEU A 30 -7.15 1.65 2.61
C LEU A 30 -6.77 1.52 4.09
N SER A 31 -6.81 0.31 4.64
CA SER A 31 -6.39 0.05 6.02
C SER A 31 -4.89 0.25 6.21
N ALA A 32 -4.05 -0.16 5.26
CA ALA A 32 -2.61 0.07 5.32
C ALA A 32 -2.28 1.57 5.28
N MET A 33 -3.07 2.36 4.55
CA MET A 33 -2.98 3.82 4.54
C MET A 33 -3.58 4.49 5.79
N ARG A 34 -4.23 3.73 6.69
CA ARG A 34 -4.98 4.24 7.85
C ARG A 34 -6.15 5.17 7.46
N LEU A 35 -6.69 4.98 6.26
CA LEU A 35 -7.79 5.78 5.68
C LEU A 35 -9.06 4.96 5.47
N SER A 36 -9.12 3.74 6.03
CA SER A 36 -10.34 2.93 5.97
C SER A 36 -11.41 3.51 6.88
N ASN A 37 -12.64 3.59 6.36
CA ASN A 37 -13.83 3.93 7.11
C ASN A 37 -14.53 2.70 7.73
N GLY A 38 -13.90 1.51 7.68
CA GLY A 38 -14.48 0.26 8.18
C GLY A 38 -15.60 -0.33 7.32
N LEU A 39 -16.02 0.35 6.25
CA LEU A 39 -17.05 -0.13 5.32
C LEU A 39 -16.42 -0.94 4.19
N ARG A 40 -17.20 -1.89 3.66
CA ARG A 40 -16.82 -2.63 2.46
C ARG A 40 -16.78 -1.67 1.26
N PRO A 41 -15.67 -1.61 0.49
CA PRO A 41 -15.64 -0.86 -0.76
C PRO A 41 -16.78 -1.29 -1.70
N PRO A 42 -17.53 -0.34 -2.29
CA PRO A 42 -18.61 -0.67 -3.20
C PRO A 42 -18.09 -1.34 -4.48
N PRO A 43 -18.97 -2.02 -5.25
CA PRO A 43 -18.64 -2.47 -6.60
C PRO A 43 -18.08 -1.32 -7.44
N CYS A 44 -17.12 -1.62 -8.31
CA CYS A 44 -16.43 -0.66 -9.18
C CYS A 44 -15.57 0.39 -8.45
N ALA A 45 -15.45 0.32 -7.12
CA ALA A 45 -14.54 1.18 -6.39
C ALA A 45 -13.11 1.04 -6.90
N THR A 46 -12.38 2.15 -6.96
CA THR A 46 -11.03 2.22 -7.52
C THR A 46 -10.15 3.13 -6.67
N ILE A 47 -8.94 2.66 -6.36
CA ILE A 47 -7.88 3.49 -5.78
C ILE A 47 -6.91 3.85 -6.89
N THR A 48 -6.70 5.15 -7.11
CA THR A 48 -5.77 5.64 -8.13
C THR A 48 -4.59 6.33 -7.45
N PHE A 49 -3.39 5.96 -7.87
CA PHE A 49 -2.15 6.64 -7.48
C PHE A 49 -1.63 7.38 -8.71
N GLU A 50 -1.62 8.71 -8.64
CA GLU A 50 -1.14 9.59 -9.70
C GLU A 50 0.23 10.14 -9.28
N MET A 51 1.25 9.92 -10.11
CA MET A 51 2.58 10.49 -9.88
C MET A 51 2.74 11.75 -10.73
N TYR A 52 3.11 12.84 -10.08
CA TYR A 52 3.39 14.13 -10.71
C TYR A 52 4.87 14.47 -10.56
N LYS A 53 5.41 15.19 -11.54
CA LYS A 53 6.71 15.84 -11.44
C LYS A 53 6.50 17.34 -11.42
N GLN A 54 6.88 18.01 -10.33
CA GLN A 54 6.85 19.45 -10.18
C GLN A 54 8.29 19.92 -9.96
N ASP A 55 8.84 20.62 -10.95
CA ASP A 55 10.26 20.99 -11.01
C ASP A 55 11.18 19.76 -10.91
N GLU A 56 11.97 19.65 -9.84
CA GLU A 56 12.89 18.53 -9.57
C GLU A 56 12.33 17.53 -8.55
N GLU A 57 11.10 17.71 -8.08
CA GLU A 57 10.47 16.85 -7.07
C GLU A 57 9.30 16.06 -7.65
N TYR A 58 9.15 14.82 -7.15
CA TYR A 58 8.00 13.99 -7.47
C TYR A 58 6.99 14.02 -6.33
N THR A 59 5.72 14.10 -6.66
CA THR A 59 4.61 14.00 -5.71
C THR A 59 3.65 12.90 -6.13
N VAL A 60 2.96 12.33 -5.16
CA VAL A 60 1.94 11.30 -5.35
C VAL A 60 0.62 11.85 -4.85
N ARG A 61 -0.39 11.83 -5.71
CA ARG A 61 -1.78 12.11 -5.37
C ARG A 61 -2.56 10.79 -5.36
N THR A 62 -3.23 10.51 -4.25
CA THR A 62 -4.00 9.28 -4.07
C THR A 62 -5.48 9.61 -4.06
N LEU A 63 -6.27 8.92 -4.87
CA LEU A 63 -7.69 9.16 -5.06
C LEU A 63 -8.50 7.88 -4.82
N PHE A 64 -9.69 8.04 -4.25
CA PHE A 64 -10.66 6.97 -4.09
C PHE A 64 -11.95 7.29 -4.83
N PHE A 65 -12.26 6.47 -5.81
CA PHE A 65 -13.54 6.46 -6.51
C PHE A 65 -14.43 5.40 -5.87
N ASN A 66 -15.62 5.79 -5.42
CA ASN A 66 -16.58 4.91 -4.74
C ASN A 66 -17.97 4.90 -5.40
N SER A 67 -18.12 5.45 -6.60
CA SER A 67 -19.36 5.36 -7.37
C SER A 67 -19.61 3.91 -7.81
N THR A 68 -20.84 3.43 -7.61
CA THR A 68 -21.26 2.11 -8.11
C THR A 68 -21.61 2.12 -9.59
N ASN A 69 -21.86 3.30 -10.17
CA ASN A 69 -22.30 3.48 -11.56
C ASN A 69 -21.38 4.50 -12.27
N PRO A 70 -20.06 4.25 -12.35
CA PRO A 70 -19.11 5.21 -12.88
C PRO A 70 -19.37 5.64 -14.33
N GLU A 71 -20.08 4.81 -15.10
CA GLU A 71 -20.39 5.01 -16.50
C GLU A 71 -21.59 5.94 -16.79
N ILE A 72 -22.46 6.17 -15.80
CA ILE A 72 -23.72 6.94 -15.98
C ILE A 72 -23.89 8.03 -14.90
N GLY A 73 -23.23 7.91 -13.75
CA GLY A 73 -23.45 8.80 -12.60
C GLY A 73 -22.86 10.19 -12.76
N THR A 74 -23.57 11.21 -12.27
CA THR A 74 -23.04 12.57 -12.06
C THR A 74 -22.02 12.64 -10.92
N ASP A 75 -22.00 11.63 -10.05
CA ASP A 75 -21.16 11.58 -8.86
C ASP A 75 -19.85 10.83 -9.17
N GLN A 76 -19.06 11.36 -10.11
CA GLN A 76 -17.72 10.83 -10.47
C GLN A 76 -16.58 11.54 -9.75
N GLU A 77 -16.88 12.45 -8.83
CA GLU A 77 -15.85 13.19 -8.12
C GLU A 77 -15.05 12.25 -7.21
N PRO A 78 -13.72 12.10 -7.42
CA PRO A 78 -12.90 11.28 -6.56
C PRO A 78 -12.72 11.92 -5.19
N HIS A 79 -12.62 11.09 -4.16
CA HIS A 79 -12.23 11.52 -2.84
C HIS A 79 -10.71 11.51 -2.70
N PRO A 80 -10.06 12.65 -2.39
CA PRO A 80 -8.63 12.67 -2.11
C PRO A 80 -8.32 11.87 -0.83
N LEU A 81 -7.33 10.97 -0.93
CA LEU A 81 -6.79 10.21 0.18
C LEU A 81 -5.47 10.84 0.61
N VAL A 82 -5.49 11.55 1.74
CA VAL A 82 -4.33 12.28 2.27
C VAL A 82 -3.70 11.47 3.39
N LEU A 83 -2.44 11.06 3.22
CA LEU A 83 -1.69 10.35 4.26
C LEU A 83 -1.35 11.28 5.43
N ASP A 84 -1.24 10.72 6.64
CA ASP A 84 -0.81 11.45 7.83
C ASP A 84 0.52 12.18 7.58
N GLY A 85 0.54 13.49 7.82
CA GLY A 85 1.74 14.32 7.60
C GLY A 85 1.99 14.72 6.14
N CYS A 86 1.06 14.45 5.22
CA CYS A 86 1.09 14.88 3.83
C CYS A 86 -0.04 15.86 3.49
N THR A 87 0.08 16.48 2.30
CA THR A 87 -1.02 17.17 1.62
C THR A 87 -1.58 16.25 0.52
N GLU A 88 -2.60 16.70 -0.22
CA GLU A 88 -3.15 15.96 -1.36
C GLU A 88 -2.07 15.55 -2.39
N TYR A 89 -1.05 16.38 -2.57
CA TYR A 89 0.14 16.08 -3.37
C TYR A 89 1.31 15.75 -2.44
N CYS A 90 1.36 14.50 -2.00
CA CYS A 90 2.34 14.03 -1.02
C CYS A 90 3.73 13.90 -1.67
N PRO A 91 4.80 14.50 -1.12
CA PRO A 91 6.16 14.30 -1.63
C PRO A 91 6.51 12.81 -1.67
N LEU A 92 7.13 12.35 -2.76
CA LEU A 92 7.45 10.94 -2.96
C LEU A 92 8.30 10.36 -1.82
N SER A 93 9.23 11.15 -1.28
CA SER A 93 10.03 10.76 -0.11
C SER A 93 9.17 10.41 1.10
N ASN A 94 8.19 11.26 1.42
CA ASN A 94 7.30 11.07 2.55
C ASN A 94 6.35 9.89 2.31
N PHE A 95 5.85 9.76 1.08
CA PHE A 95 5.01 8.64 0.67
C PHE A 95 5.73 7.31 0.85
N VAL A 96 6.97 7.18 0.37
CA VAL A 96 7.79 5.97 0.53
C VAL A 96 8.08 5.69 2.01
N GLN A 97 8.46 6.70 2.78
CA GLN A 97 8.74 6.56 4.21
C GLN A 97 7.52 6.07 5.00
N PHE A 98 6.32 6.53 4.65
CA PHE A 98 5.07 6.08 5.27
C PHE A 98 4.88 4.56 5.13
N PHE A 99 5.09 4.02 3.93
CA PHE A 99 4.88 2.59 3.65
C PHE A 99 6.06 1.69 4.01
N GLU A 100 7.26 2.25 4.22
CA GLU A 100 8.47 1.48 4.56
C GLU A 100 8.27 0.59 5.79
N SER A 101 7.51 1.07 6.78
CA SER A 101 7.21 0.31 8.00
C SER A 101 6.19 -0.82 7.80
N ILE A 102 5.42 -0.81 6.70
CA ILE A 102 4.26 -1.67 6.47
C ILE A 102 4.56 -2.75 5.42
N ILE A 103 5.41 -2.45 4.43
CA ILE A 103 5.75 -3.37 3.35
C ILE A 103 6.90 -4.29 3.81
N PRO A 104 6.66 -5.59 4.11
CA PRO A 104 7.75 -6.51 4.41
C PRO A 104 8.53 -6.81 3.13
N GLY A 105 9.86 -6.82 3.21
CA GLY A 105 10.69 -7.32 2.12
C GLY A 105 10.34 -8.78 1.76
N TYR A 106 10.58 -9.19 0.51
CA TYR A 106 10.19 -10.52 0.00
C TYR A 106 10.67 -11.70 0.88
N LYS A 107 11.91 -11.65 1.39
CA LYS A 107 12.44 -12.68 2.31
C LYS A 107 11.72 -12.65 3.65
N ASN A 108 11.38 -11.47 4.15
CA ASN A 108 10.69 -11.26 5.43
C ASN A 108 9.21 -11.70 5.38
N PHE A 109 8.54 -11.51 4.24
CA PHE A 109 7.13 -11.93 4.06
C PHE A 109 6.90 -13.42 4.35
N ASN A 110 7.76 -14.30 3.82
CA ASN A 110 7.60 -15.74 4.03
C ASN A 110 7.77 -16.13 5.52
N VAL A 111 8.70 -15.48 6.23
CA VAL A 111 8.95 -15.71 7.66
C VAL A 111 7.77 -15.21 8.49
N LEU A 112 7.30 -13.99 8.21
CA LEU A 112 6.11 -13.42 8.85
C LEU A 112 4.87 -14.29 8.65
N CYS A 113 4.75 -14.95 7.50
CA CYS A 113 3.68 -15.90 7.20
C CYS A 113 3.98 -17.33 7.70
N GLY A 114 4.98 -17.53 8.55
CA GLY A 114 5.25 -18.80 9.23
C GLY A 114 5.98 -19.85 8.40
N LYS A 115 6.52 -19.51 7.23
CA LYS A 115 7.42 -20.43 6.50
C LYS A 115 8.81 -20.37 7.12
N LYS A 116 9.29 -21.53 7.58
CA LYS A 116 10.69 -21.70 7.98
C LYS A 116 11.58 -21.74 6.74
N PHE A 117 12.59 -20.87 6.66
CA PHE A 117 13.62 -20.99 5.62
C PHE A 117 14.36 -22.31 5.79
N LYS A 118 14.46 -23.11 4.72
CA LYS A 118 15.32 -24.28 4.67
C LYS A 118 16.67 -23.80 4.14
N GLY A 119 17.58 -23.52 5.07
CA GLY A 119 18.91 -22.99 4.79
C GLY A 119 19.71 -22.79 6.08
N SER A 120 19.84 -23.85 6.88
CA SER A 120 21.05 -24.05 7.69
C SER A 120 22.10 -24.63 6.73
N GLU A 121 23.30 -24.05 6.69
CA GLU A 121 24.33 -24.12 5.62
C GLU A 121 23.98 -23.04 4.55
N ASP A 122 24.31 -21.76 4.68
CA ASP A 122 25.58 -21.14 5.06
C ASP A 122 25.36 -19.79 5.78
N ALA A 123 26.20 -19.50 6.78
CA ALA A 123 26.27 -18.25 7.55
C ALA A 123 26.52 -17.01 6.65
N GLU A 124 26.25 -15.76 7.02
CA GLU A 124 26.66 -15.06 8.24
C GLU A 124 26.08 -13.62 8.18
N ASN A 125 25.72 -13.04 9.34
CA ASN A 125 25.10 -11.73 9.59
C ASN A 125 23.56 -11.68 9.73
N ASP A 126 22.99 -12.55 10.57
CA ASP A 126 21.71 -12.25 11.22
C ASP A 126 21.98 -11.27 12.38
N ASP A 127 21.58 -10.01 12.19
CA ASP A 127 21.50 -9.04 13.28
C ASP A 127 20.36 -9.46 14.24
N PRO A 128 20.66 -9.88 15.49
CA PRO A 128 19.66 -10.33 16.45
C PRO A 128 18.64 -9.24 16.83
N ASN A 129 18.86 -7.99 16.43
CA ASN A 129 17.93 -6.89 16.65
C ASN A 129 16.81 -6.81 15.58
N ALA A 130 16.97 -7.44 14.42
CA ALA A 130 15.98 -7.35 13.33
C ALA A 130 14.62 -7.96 13.71
N ASP A 131 14.64 -9.10 14.41
CA ASP A 131 13.42 -9.78 14.88
C ASP A 131 12.71 -8.98 15.99
N ALA A 132 13.48 -8.36 16.89
CA ALA A 132 12.92 -7.51 17.96
C ALA A 132 12.28 -6.23 17.39
N ILE A 133 12.92 -5.59 16.41
CA ILE A 133 12.39 -4.40 15.72
C ILE A 133 11.07 -4.72 15.00
N LEU A 134 10.96 -5.90 14.38
CA LEU A 134 9.78 -6.30 13.64
C LEU A 134 8.57 -6.58 14.55
N ILE A 135 8.81 -7.24 15.69
CA ILE A 135 7.77 -7.51 16.71
C ILE A 135 7.26 -6.18 17.30
N HIS A 136 8.16 -5.23 17.59
CA HIS A 136 7.76 -3.91 18.07
C HIS A 136 6.93 -3.14 17.04
N LYS A 137 7.37 -3.09 15.77
CA LYS A 137 6.60 -2.43 14.69
C LYS A 137 5.22 -3.02 14.48
N TYR A 138 5.07 -4.35 14.62
CA TYR A 138 3.78 -5.02 14.52
C TYR A 138 2.87 -4.73 15.71
N ALA A 139 3.42 -4.67 16.92
CA ALA A 139 2.68 -4.28 18.12
C ALA A 139 2.18 -2.83 18.03
N ASP A 140 2.99 -1.92 17.51
CA ASP A 140 2.62 -0.52 17.30
C ASP A 140 1.48 -0.39 16.27
N MET A 141 1.56 -1.13 15.15
CA MET A 141 0.50 -1.17 14.13
C MET A 141 -0.82 -1.73 14.69
N LYS A 142 -0.74 -2.74 15.56
CA LYS A 142 -1.91 -3.30 16.25
C LYS A 142 -2.51 -2.30 17.23
N ALA A 143 -1.69 -1.54 17.96
CA ALA A 143 -2.18 -0.47 18.84
C ALA A 143 -2.88 0.65 18.05
N LEU A 144 -2.30 1.07 16.92
CA LEU A 144 -2.84 2.10 16.02
C LEU A 144 -4.19 1.72 15.37
N THR A 145 -4.38 0.44 15.06
CA THR A 145 -5.66 -0.07 14.52
C THR A 145 -6.75 -0.22 15.59
N THR A 146 -6.39 -0.23 16.87
CA THR A 146 -7.35 -0.30 17.99
C THR A 146 -7.90 1.07 18.38
N THR A 147 -7.24 2.16 17.96
CA THR A 147 -7.64 3.55 18.23
C THR A 147 -8.50 4.18 17.13
N LEU A 148 -8.71 3.50 16.00
CA LEU A 148 -9.62 3.97 14.96
C LEU A 148 -11.08 3.85 15.47
N PRO A 149 -11.88 4.93 15.45
CA PRO A 149 -13.29 4.85 15.80
C PRO A 149 -13.99 3.88 14.83
N ARG A 150 -14.72 2.92 15.40
CA ARG A 150 -15.59 2.00 14.65
C ARG A 150 -16.80 2.71 14.08
#